data_AF-A0A2W5RYW5-F1
#
_entry.id   AF-A0A2W5RYW5-F1
#
_cell.length_a   1.000
_cell.length_b   1.000
_cell.length_c   1.000
_cell.angle_alpha   90.00
_cell.angle_beta   90.00
_cell.angle_gamma   90.00
#
_symmetry.space_group_name_H-M   'P 1'
#
loop_
_entity.id
_entity.type
_entity.pdbx_description
1 polymer ?
#
loop_
_entity_poly.entity_id
_entity_poly.type
_entity_poly.pdbx_seq_one_letter_code
_entity_poly.pdbx_strand_id
1 'polypeptide(L)'
;MPTYEPNYVVGRGRLYFDKFKKGSNNSESGELYFGNSPEFTLTTDSETLDHYSSEHGLREMDASVLLELTQGGNFTVDEINADNLALFFLGEKSTITQTQATDRKETFELIKKGRYYQLGADEVTPSGVRNITNFQIVVAAAGTSISTGSGDITSIPGATPLPSDQYEIEVETGRLYIEPDAANVPGAGMTAAVQYDVDAQTRTIVIGKSDMIYGALRFLSDNPVGTNKDYFFPKVALQPDGDYALKGDDWQVMSFSFRAMKKNSNLQRLYIDIHDESSNPAPVPATYTITSSPAATTGAVGTPVNVTFTVRDQNNQVVSGKTVNFSANSGSTVTPTTGSTNASGQIVVALNRAAAGSGTVTGTVQDGGATNTSTAVTFS
;
A
#
# COMPACT_ATOMS: atom_id res chain seq x y z
N MET A 1 -2.67 -45.67 -1.14
CA MET A 1 -2.14 -44.33 -0.81
C MET A 1 -3.34 -43.43 -0.55
N PRO A 2 -3.42 -42.72 0.58
CA PRO A 2 -4.43 -41.66 0.70
C PRO A 2 -4.19 -40.65 -0.43
N THR A 3 -5.26 -40.18 -1.06
CA THR A 3 -5.24 -39.10 -2.05
C THR A 3 -4.64 -37.85 -1.38
N TYR A 4 -3.47 -37.43 -1.86
CA TYR A 4 -2.79 -36.22 -1.39
C TYR A 4 -3.25 -35.04 -2.23
N GLU A 5 -3.78 -34.01 -1.57
CA GLU A 5 -4.13 -32.74 -2.20
C GLU A 5 -3.06 -31.69 -1.83
N PRO A 6 -2.26 -31.21 -2.79
CA PRO A 6 -1.26 -30.18 -2.53
C PRO A 6 -1.89 -28.80 -2.33
N ASN A 7 -1.36 -28.02 -1.38
CA ASN A 7 -1.76 -26.63 -1.14
C ASN A 7 -0.72 -25.66 -1.70
N TYR A 8 -0.89 -25.24 -2.95
CA TYR A 8 -0.08 -24.20 -3.58
C TYR A 8 -0.67 -22.83 -3.27
N VAL A 9 0.19 -21.90 -2.82
CA VAL A 9 -0.25 -20.55 -2.41
C VAL A 9 0.49 -19.48 -3.19
N VAL A 10 -0.25 -18.45 -3.64
CA VAL A 10 0.33 -17.22 -4.18
C VAL A 10 0.15 -16.12 -3.15
N GLY A 11 1.26 -15.69 -2.55
CA GLY A 11 1.26 -14.68 -1.48
C GLY A 11 0.80 -13.31 -1.96
N ARG A 12 -0.34 -12.85 -1.45
CA ARG A 12 -0.82 -11.46 -1.56
C ARG A 12 -1.39 -11.06 -0.21
N GLY A 13 -1.17 -9.81 0.20
CA GLY A 13 -1.63 -9.39 1.51
C GLY A 13 -1.31 -7.93 1.82
N ARG A 14 -1.73 -7.52 3.01
CA ARG A 14 -1.57 -6.15 3.53
C ARG A 14 -0.74 -6.18 4.78
N LEU A 15 0.21 -5.25 4.87
CA LEU A 15 1.11 -5.12 6.00
C LEU A 15 0.72 -3.93 6.88
N TYR A 16 0.60 -4.19 8.18
CA TYR A 16 0.23 -3.22 9.20
C TYR A 16 1.27 -3.16 10.30
N PHE A 17 1.50 -1.96 10.84
CA PHE A 17 2.43 -1.74 11.94
C PHE A 17 1.86 -0.79 12.99
N ASP A 18 1.89 -1.21 14.24
CA ASP A 18 1.48 -0.40 15.39
C ASP A 18 2.72 -0.05 16.22
N LYS A 19 3.14 1.20 16.13
CA LYS A 19 4.29 1.73 16.88
C LYS A 19 3.98 1.77 18.37
N PHE A 20 4.94 1.40 19.22
CA PHE A 20 4.83 1.51 20.67
C PHE A 20 5.33 2.85 21.20
N LYS A 21 4.68 3.32 22.27
CA LYS A 21 5.14 4.53 22.98
C LYS A 21 6.53 4.27 23.56
N LYS A 22 7.41 5.29 23.47
CA LYS A 22 8.79 5.23 23.96
C LYS A 22 8.85 4.68 25.40
N GLY A 23 9.64 3.62 25.59
CA GLY A 23 9.84 2.97 26.89
C GLY A 23 8.70 2.06 27.36
N SER A 24 7.69 1.78 26.52
CA SER A 24 6.58 0.89 26.86
C SER A 24 6.32 -0.15 25.76
N ASN A 25 5.47 -1.15 26.07
CA ASN A 25 4.96 -2.12 25.08
C ASN A 25 3.50 -1.83 24.71
N ASN A 26 3.05 -0.59 24.89
CA ASN A 26 1.69 -0.15 24.61
C ASN A 26 1.66 0.58 23.26
N SER A 27 0.60 0.32 22.50
CA SER A 27 0.28 0.99 21.25
C SER A 27 0.29 2.51 21.40
N GLU A 28 0.93 3.20 20.46
CA GLU A 28 1.00 4.66 20.42
C GLU A 28 -0.26 5.24 19.79
N SER A 29 -0.62 4.75 18.59
CA SER A 29 -1.70 5.32 17.78
C SER A 29 -2.54 4.27 17.03
N GLY A 30 -2.21 2.97 17.16
CA GLY A 30 -2.91 1.89 16.46
C GLY A 30 -2.16 1.44 15.21
N GLU A 31 -2.78 0.50 14.49
CA GLU A 31 -2.18 -0.14 13.31
C GLU A 31 -2.20 0.80 12.10
N LEU A 32 -1.02 1.24 11.66
CA LEU A 32 -0.79 1.97 10.43
C LEU A 32 -0.63 1.01 9.27
N TYR A 33 -1.26 1.31 8.13
CA TYR A 33 -1.09 0.56 6.89
C TYR A 33 0.13 1.09 6.13
N PHE A 34 1.07 0.20 5.78
CA PHE A 34 2.28 0.60 5.07
C PHE A 34 2.04 0.98 3.60
N GLY A 35 0.96 0.50 2.99
CA GLY A 35 0.77 0.60 1.54
C GLY A 35 1.16 -0.68 0.82
N ASN A 36 1.41 -0.57 -0.49
CA ASN A 36 1.85 -1.69 -1.30
C ASN A 36 3.25 -2.13 -0.85
N SER A 37 3.39 -3.42 -0.49
CA SER A 37 4.65 -4.05 -0.13
C SER A 37 4.98 -5.16 -1.14
N PRO A 38 5.80 -4.88 -2.17
CA PRO A 38 6.07 -5.82 -3.25
C PRO A 38 6.66 -7.16 -2.78
N GLU A 39 7.46 -7.11 -1.72
CA GLU A 39 8.05 -8.29 -1.09
C GLU A 39 7.96 -8.24 0.43
N PHE A 40 7.68 -9.40 1.03
CA PHE A 40 7.71 -9.62 2.46
C PHE A 40 8.33 -11.00 2.70
N THR A 41 9.51 -11.03 3.32
CA THR A 41 10.28 -12.24 3.59
C THR A 41 10.36 -12.49 5.09
N LEU A 42 10.34 -13.76 5.47
CA LEU A 42 10.51 -14.20 6.85
C LEU A 42 11.75 -15.08 6.94
N THR A 43 12.65 -14.75 7.85
CA THR A 43 13.88 -15.50 8.12
C THR A 43 13.82 -16.07 9.54
N THR A 44 14.41 -17.25 9.72
CA THR A 44 14.55 -17.90 11.02
C THR A 44 15.93 -18.51 11.10
N ASP A 45 16.77 -17.93 11.93
CA ASP A 45 18.13 -18.39 12.19
C ASP A 45 18.15 -19.14 13.51
N SER A 46 18.70 -20.36 13.49
CA SER A 46 18.78 -21.26 14.63
C SER A 46 20.21 -21.69 14.88
N GLU A 47 20.73 -21.43 16.08
CA GLU A 47 22.03 -21.98 16.49
C GLU A 47 21.83 -23.16 17.45
N THR A 48 22.46 -24.28 17.14
CA THR A 48 22.45 -25.49 17.96
C THR A 48 23.80 -25.72 18.61
N LEU A 49 23.79 -26.28 19.81
CA LEU A 49 24.97 -26.76 20.51
C LEU A 49 24.98 -28.29 20.44
N ASP A 50 25.93 -28.81 19.68
CA ASP A 50 26.12 -30.25 19.50
C ASP A 50 27.17 -30.77 20.49
N HIS A 51 26.82 -31.84 21.19
CA HIS A 51 27.74 -32.62 22.00
C HIS A 51 28.24 -33.81 21.17
N TYR A 52 29.55 -34.06 21.28
CA TYR A 52 30.23 -35.16 20.60
C TYR A 52 30.81 -36.08 21.65
N SER A 53 30.46 -37.36 21.61
CA SER A 53 31.02 -38.35 22.52
C SER A 53 32.53 -38.45 22.28
N SER A 54 33.28 -38.49 23.39
CA SER A 54 34.73 -38.68 23.40
C SER A 54 35.12 -40.07 23.91
N GLU A 55 34.15 -40.99 24.06
CA GLU A 55 34.38 -42.29 24.69
C GLU A 55 35.14 -43.27 23.78
N HIS A 56 35.02 -43.15 22.45
CA HIS A 56 35.78 -43.93 21.47
C HIS A 56 35.65 -43.36 20.05
N GLY A 57 36.54 -43.76 19.14
CA GLY A 57 36.34 -43.62 17.70
C GLY A 57 36.40 -42.20 17.12
N LEU A 58 35.74 -42.01 15.97
CA LEU A 58 35.56 -40.73 15.29
C LEU A 58 34.52 -39.87 16.03
N ARG A 59 34.51 -38.54 15.78
CA ARG A 59 33.61 -37.58 16.45
C ARG A 59 32.14 -37.89 16.14
N GLU A 60 31.52 -38.72 16.97
CA GLU A 60 30.11 -39.10 16.89
C GLU A 60 29.27 -38.15 17.75
N MET A 61 28.28 -37.51 17.13
CA MET A 61 27.34 -36.60 17.81
C MET A 61 26.32 -37.42 18.60
N ASP A 62 26.20 -37.17 19.91
CA ASP A 62 25.34 -37.92 20.83
C ASP A 62 24.18 -37.09 21.41
N ALA A 63 24.29 -35.76 21.39
CA ALA A 63 23.22 -34.84 21.76
C ALA A 63 23.32 -33.51 20.99
N SER A 64 22.18 -32.86 20.76
CA SER A 64 22.09 -31.51 20.19
C SER A 64 20.97 -30.73 20.87
N VAL A 65 21.23 -29.46 21.21
CA VAL A 65 20.24 -28.57 21.84
C VAL A 65 20.19 -27.22 21.13
N LEU A 66 18.99 -26.66 20.94
CA LEU A 66 18.81 -25.34 20.35
C LEU A 66 19.14 -24.25 21.38
N LEU A 67 20.15 -23.42 21.10
CA LEU A 67 20.58 -22.31 21.97
C LEU A 67 19.76 -21.05 21.71
N GLU A 68 19.67 -20.66 20.44
CA GLU A 68 18.97 -19.46 20.03
C GLU A 68 18.15 -19.68 18.77
N LEU A 69 17.05 -18.94 18.71
CA LEU A 69 16.16 -18.90 17.58
C LEU A 69 15.78 -17.44 17.34
N THR A 70 16.42 -16.84 16.35
CA THR A 70 16.17 -15.48 15.92
C THR A 70 15.17 -15.52 14.78
N GLN A 71 14.02 -14.87 14.99
CA GLN A 71 13.01 -14.72 13.96
C GLN A 71 13.00 -13.27 13.49
N GLY A 72 13.02 -13.07 12.19
CA GLY A 72 13.04 -11.74 11.57
C GLY A 72 12.52 -11.79 10.16
N GLY A 73 12.78 -10.73 9.41
CA GLY A 73 12.38 -10.64 8.03
C GLY A 73 12.71 -9.28 7.43
N ASN A 74 12.60 -9.21 6.12
CA ASN A 74 12.87 -8.02 5.33
C ASN A 74 11.68 -7.78 4.40
N PHE A 75 11.32 -6.53 4.19
CA PHE A 75 10.22 -6.15 3.31
C PHE A 75 10.47 -4.80 2.66
N THR A 76 9.86 -4.58 1.50
CA THR A 76 9.92 -3.29 0.81
C THR A 76 8.55 -2.65 0.76
N VAL A 77 8.52 -1.32 0.65
CA VAL A 77 7.31 -0.52 0.55
C VAL A 77 7.52 0.54 -0.53
N ASP A 78 6.52 0.68 -1.40
CA ASP A 78 6.52 1.64 -2.53
C ASP A 78 5.69 2.91 -2.20
N GLU A 79 4.95 2.89 -1.09
CA GLU A 79 4.19 4.04 -0.61
C GLU A 79 5.07 4.99 0.23
N ILE A 80 5.46 6.12 -0.36
CA ILE A 80 6.32 7.11 0.32
C ILE A 80 5.47 8.23 0.90
N ASN A 81 4.90 7.96 2.07
CA ASN A 81 4.20 8.93 2.89
C ASN A 81 5.06 9.41 4.07
N ALA A 82 4.65 10.50 4.74
CA ALA A 82 5.39 11.07 5.87
C ALA A 82 5.53 10.11 7.07
N ASP A 83 4.59 9.18 7.23
CA ASP A 83 4.61 8.20 8.33
C ASP A 83 5.65 7.10 8.08
N ASN A 84 5.70 6.56 6.86
CA ASN A 84 6.70 5.59 6.43
C ASN A 84 8.11 6.21 6.41
N LEU A 85 8.23 7.47 5.97
CA LEU A 85 9.50 8.21 6.06
C LEU A 85 9.96 8.40 7.51
N ALA A 86 9.03 8.66 8.44
CA ALA A 86 9.37 8.73 9.86
C ALA A 86 9.85 7.39 10.40
N LEU A 87 9.28 6.27 9.96
CA LEU A 87 9.76 4.94 10.31
C LEU A 87 11.14 4.65 9.72
N PHE A 88 11.37 5.00 8.45
CA PHE A 88 12.65 4.76 7.75
C PHE A 88 13.80 5.55 8.35
N PHE A 89 13.59 6.84 8.65
CA PHE A 89 14.60 7.71 9.26
C PHE A 89 14.63 7.64 10.79
N LEU A 90 14.04 6.59 11.39
CA LEU A 90 14.01 6.37 12.85
C LEU A 90 13.56 7.61 13.64
N GLY A 91 12.61 8.34 13.07
CA GLY A 91 12.25 9.69 13.42
C GLY A 91 10.83 9.85 13.93
N GLU A 92 10.39 11.09 13.91
CA GLU A 92 9.04 11.48 14.28
C GLU A 92 8.48 12.50 13.29
N LYS A 93 7.21 12.33 12.96
CA LYS A 93 6.45 13.32 12.20
C LYS A 93 6.15 14.50 13.12
N SER A 94 6.69 15.67 12.79
CA SER A 94 6.42 16.91 13.51
C SER A 94 5.72 17.91 12.59
N THR A 95 4.80 18.70 13.15
CA THR A 95 4.22 19.82 12.44
C THR A 95 4.88 21.09 12.96
N ILE A 96 5.62 21.76 12.09
CA ILE A 96 6.14 23.09 12.38
C ILE A 96 5.12 24.11 11.89
N THR A 97 4.75 25.01 12.79
CA THR A 97 4.00 26.22 12.47
C THR A 97 4.98 27.36 12.27
N GLN A 98 4.99 27.91 11.07
CA GLN A 98 5.68 29.14 10.74
C GLN A 98 4.73 30.29 11.05
N THR A 99 5.13 31.18 11.97
CA THR A 99 4.35 32.36 12.33
C THR A 99 4.62 33.47 11.32
N GLN A 100 3.57 34.21 10.95
CA GLN A 100 3.75 35.41 10.13
C GLN A 100 4.66 36.40 10.84
N ALA A 101 5.69 36.87 10.15
CA ALA A 101 6.62 37.85 10.68
C ALA A 101 6.94 38.86 9.57
N THR A 102 6.84 40.14 9.89
CA THR A 102 7.27 41.21 8.98
C THR A 102 8.66 41.69 9.36
N ASP A 103 9.39 42.26 8.40
CA ASP A 103 10.71 42.86 8.60
C ASP A 103 11.74 41.88 9.18
N ARG A 104 11.68 40.60 8.78
CA ARG A 104 12.67 39.61 9.22
C ARG A 104 13.99 39.87 8.51
N LYS A 105 15.06 40.00 9.30
CA LYS A 105 16.41 40.31 8.80
C LYS A 105 17.38 39.19 9.10
N GLU A 106 18.30 38.98 8.18
CA GLU A 106 19.33 37.95 8.28
C GLU A 106 20.61 38.45 7.61
N THR A 107 21.76 38.06 8.15
CA THR A 107 23.07 38.41 7.58
C THR A 107 23.82 37.16 7.16
N PHE A 108 24.48 37.23 6.01
CA PHE A 108 25.38 36.21 5.50
C PHE A 108 26.80 36.74 5.57
N GLU A 109 27.64 36.14 6.41
CA GLU A 109 29.04 36.56 6.60
C GLU A 109 29.89 36.42 5.34
N LEU A 110 29.55 35.46 4.47
CA LEU A 110 30.30 35.20 3.24
C LEU A 110 29.39 34.79 2.09
N ILE A 111 29.12 35.73 1.19
CA ILE A 111 28.48 35.47 -0.10
C ILE A 111 29.51 35.30 -1.22
N LYS A 112 29.24 34.34 -2.11
CA LYS A 112 30.02 34.03 -3.31
C LYS A 112 29.07 33.90 -4.50
N LYS A 113 29.58 34.23 -5.68
CA LYS A 113 28.86 34.09 -6.94
C LYS A 113 28.57 32.63 -7.29
N GLY A 114 27.46 32.37 -7.97
CA GLY A 114 27.06 31.04 -8.44
C GLY A 114 26.78 30.06 -7.30
N ARG A 115 26.22 30.54 -6.19
CA ARG A 115 25.89 29.74 -5.01
C ARG A 115 24.47 30.06 -4.53
N TYR A 116 23.83 29.04 -3.97
CA TYR A 116 22.52 29.14 -3.33
C TYR A 116 22.68 29.36 -1.83
N TYR A 117 21.81 30.19 -1.28
CA TYR A 117 21.70 30.49 0.15
C TYR A 117 20.26 30.22 0.60
N GLN A 118 20.09 29.51 1.71
CA GLN A 118 18.78 29.24 2.29
C GLN A 118 18.45 30.35 3.29
N LEU A 119 17.27 30.95 3.13
CA LEU A 119 16.78 31.98 4.05
C LEU A 119 16.11 31.37 5.29
N GLY A 120 16.34 32.00 6.43
CA GLY A 120 15.65 31.74 7.69
C GLY A 120 16.01 30.40 8.31
N ALA A 121 17.23 29.91 8.09
CA ALA A 121 17.72 28.69 8.72
C ALA A 121 18.14 29.00 10.18
N ASP A 122 17.22 28.75 11.12
CA ASP A 122 17.47 28.91 12.57
C ASP A 122 17.21 27.59 13.34
N GLU A 123 17.43 27.60 14.66
CA GLU A 123 17.23 26.41 15.51
C GLU A 123 15.77 25.92 15.53
N VAL A 124 14.80 26.79 15.25
CA VAL A 124 13.36 26.46 15.25
C VAL A 124 12.92 25.92 13.88
N THR A 125 13.52 26.43 12.80
CA THR A 125 13.25 26.13 11.40
C THR A 125 14.54 25.80 10.64
N PRO A 126 15.20 24.68 10.96
CA PRO A 126 16.53 24.35 10.43
C PRO A 126 16.55 24.12 8.91
N SER A 127 15.40 23.77 8.32
CA SER A 127 15.23 23.62 6.87
C SER A 127 15.04 24.94 6.12
N GLY A 128 15.02 26.07 6.83
CA GLY A 128 14.69 27.38 6.28
C GLY A 128 13.20 27.69 6.25
N VAL A 129 12.94 28.96 5.94
CA VAL A 129 11.64 29.60 5.76
C VAL A 129 11.16 29.41 4.32
N ARG A 130 9.85 29.27 4.14
CA ARG A 130 9.18 29.19 2.82
C ARG A 130 8.13 30.29 2.69
N ASN A 131 7.72 30.59 1.46
CA ASN A 131 6.75 31.64 1.14
C ASN A 131 7.13 32.99 1.75
N ILE A 132 8.10 33.63 1.11
CA ILE A 132 8.55 34.97 1.48
C ILE A 132 7.93 36.01 0.57
N THR A 133 7.70 37.20 1.13
CA THR A 133 7.27 38.38 0.38
C THR A 133 8.19 39.56 0.70
N ASN A 134 8.13 40.61 -0.12
CA ASN A 134 8.88 41.85 0.08
C ASN A 134 10.40 41.66 0.31
N PHE A 135 11.03 40.76 -0.47
CA PHE A 135 12.46 40.47 -0.36
C PHE A 135 13.32 41.66 -0.80
N GLN A 136 14.31 41.98 0.01
CA GLN A 136 15.34 42.98 -0.26
C GLN A 136 16.71 42.44 0.17
N ILE A 137 17.76 42.89 -0.53
CA ILE A 137 19.14 42.48 -0.25
C ILE A 137 20.10 43.66 -0.42
N VAL A 138 21.03 43.77 0.52
CA VAL A 138 22.18 44.69 0.46
C VAL A 138 23.48 43.92 0.67
N VAL A 139 24.55 44.38 0.02
CA VAL A 139 25.89 43.78 0.09
C VAL A 139 26.92 44.79 0.61
N ALA A 140 27.88 44.33 1.39
CA ALA A 140 28.97 45.13 1.94
C ALA A 140 30.31 44.40 1.78
N ALA A 141 31.43 45.14 1.85
CA ALA A 141 32.77 44.55 1.79
C ALA A 141 33.01 43.56 2.95
N ALA A 142 33.72 42.46 2.69
CA ALA A 142 34.12 41.48 3.72
C ALA A 142 34.77 42.16 4.93
N GLY A 143 34.33 41.79 6.13
CA GLY A 143 34.79 42.37 7.40
C GLY A 143 34.01 43.61 7.86
N THR A 144 33.06 44.09 7.07
CA THR A 144 32.10 45.11 7.52
C THR A 144 31.02 44.44 8.37
N SER A 145 30.97 44.76 9.67
CA SER A 145 29.89 44.29 10.54
C SER A 145 28.58 44.96 10.15
N ILE A 146 27.67 44.23 9.50
CA ILE A 146 26.32 44.72 9.22
C ILE A 146 25.45 44.51 10.46
N SER A 147 25.05 45.61 11.11
CA SER A 147 24.10 45.56 12.23
C SER A 147 22.68 45.69 11.68
N THR A 148 21.97 44.57 11.59
CA THR A 148 20.53 44.54 11.30
C THR A 148 19.73 44.89 12.55
N GLY A 149 19.76 46.16 12.94
CA GLY A 149 18.98 46.71 14.05
C GLY A 149 17.54 47.06 13.65
N SER A 150 17.01 48.11 14.27
CA SER A 150 15.73 48.72 13.85
C SER A 150 15.94 49.59 12.60
N GLY A 151 15.02 49.51 11.63
CA GLY A 151 15.06 50.28 10.38
C GLY A 151 15.36 49.45 9.12
N ASP A 152 15.14 50.05 7.95
CA ASP A 152 15.28 49.42 6.63
C ASP A 152 16.76 49.11 6.29
N ILE A 153 17.03 47.90 5.77
CA ILE A 153 18.37 47.47 5.40
C ILE A 153 19.04 48.33 4.31
N THR A 154 18.26 49.03 3.50
CA THR A 154 18.76 49.92 2.43
C THR A 154 19.49 51.16 2.96
N SER A 155 19.28 51.50 4.24
CA SER A 155 19.88 52.64 4.91
C SER A 155 21.18 52.32 5.67
N ILE A 156 21.64 51.06 5.63
CA ILE A 156 22.81 50.61 6.38
C ILE A 156 24.08 51.24 5.80
N PRO A 157 24.87 51.99 6.62
CA PRO A 157 26.12 52.60 6.17
C PRO A 157 27.12 51.54 5.69
N GLY A 158 27.63 51.71 4.46
CA GLY A 158 28.60 50.78 3.86
C GLY A 158 27.99 49.56 3.18
N ALA A 159 26.66 49.45 3.13
CA ALA A 159 25.96 48.45 2.35
C ALA A 159 25.36 49.07 1.08
N THR A 160 25.43 48.35 -0.04
CA THR A 160 24.87 48.76 -1.33
C THR A 160 23.75 47.79 -1.71
N PRO A 161 22.56 48.27 -2.14
CA PRO A 161 21.51 47.37 -2.62
C PRO A 161 22.01 46.55 -3.80
N LEU A 162 21.73 45.25 -3.78
CA LEU A 162 21.98 44.39 -4.93
C LEU A 162 20.78 44.54 -5.88
N PRO A 163 20.98 44.98 -7.13
CA PRO A 163 19.88 45.10 -8.08
C PRO A 163 19.34 43.73 -8.47
N SER A 164 18.07 43.69 -8.87
CA SER A 164 17.30 42.46 -9.14
C SER A 164 17.79 41.65 -10.35
N ASP A 165 18.71 42.19 -11.14
CA ASP A 165 19.36 41.50 -12.26
C ASP A 165 20.58 40.67 -11.83
N GLN A 166 21.02 40.77 -10.56
CA GLN A 166 22.22 40.09 -10.04
C GLN A 166 21.90 38.97 -9.04
N TYR A 167 20.62 38.73 -8.77
CA TYR A 167 20.17 37.62 -7.94
C TYR A 167 18.83 37.07 -8.43
N GLU A 168 18.64 35.78 -8.25
CA GLU A 168 17.34 35.13 -8.38
C GLU A 168 16.84 34.72 -7.00
N ILE A 169 15.56 34.96 -6.73
CA ILE A 169 14.91 34.54 -5.49
C ILE A 169 13.75 33.62 -5.82
N GLU A 170 13.79 32.41 -5.29
CA GLU A 170 12.66 31.48 -5.31
C GLU A 170 11.84 31.70 -4.03
N VAL A 171 10.74 32.43 -4.16
CA VAL A 171 9.93 32.88 -3.03
C VAL A 171 9.22 31.74 -2.31
N GLU A 172 8.92 30.65 -3.03
CA GLU A 172 8.24 29.46 -2.51
C GLU A 172 9.15 28.62 -1.60
N THR A 173 10.44 28.49 -1.97
CA THR A 173 11.42 27.68 -1.21
C THR A 173 12.31 28.52 -0.31
N GLY A 174 12.27 29.85 -0.45
CA GLY A 174 13.14 30.78 0.28
C GLY A 174 14.61 30.63 -0.10
N ARG A 175 14.90 30.33 -1.38
CA ARG A 175 16.26 30.14 -1.88
C ARG A 175 16.73 31.34 -2.68
N LEU A 176 17.83 31.92 -2.23
CA LEU A 176 18.53 33.02 -2.88
C LEU A 176 19.68 32.46 -3.72
N TYR A 177 19.70 32.76 -5.02
CA TYR A 177 20.81 32.49 -5.92
C TYR A 177 21.52 33.79 -6.28
N ILE A 178 22.85 33.82 -6.11
CA ILE A 178 23.66 34.96 -6.56
C ILE A 178 24.22 34.64 -7.94
N GLU A 179 23.94 35.50 -8.91
CA GLU A 179 24.34 35.28 -10.30
C GLU A 179 25.88 35.23 -10.45
N PRO A 180 26.40 34.42 -11.40
CA PRO A 180 27.82 34.32 -11.66
C PRO A 180 28.42 35.62 -12.23
N ASP A 181 27.62 36.45 -12.89
CA ASP A 181 28.01 37.72 -13.50
C ASP A 181 27.75 38.95 -12.60
N ALA A 182 27.23 38.77 -11.38
CA ALA A 182 26.91 39.84 -10.43
C ALA A 182 28.07 40.85 -10.25
N ALA A 183 27.95 42.03 -10.85
CA ALA A 183 28.99 43.05 -10.86
C ALA A 183 29.30 43.59 -9.45
N ASN A 184 28.29 43.62 -8.57
CA ASN A 184 28.38 44.20 -7.24
C ASN A 184 28.89 43.23 -6.18
N VAL A 185 29.23 41.98 -6.54
CA VAL A 185 29.86 40.99 -5.65
C VAL A 185 31.25 40.64 -6.20
N PRO A 186 32.28 41.49 -6.03
CA PRO A 186 33.58 41.32 -6.63
C PRO A 186 34.39 40.22 -5.91
N GLY A 187 34.07 38.93 -6.15
CA GLY A 187 34.91 37.73 -6.02
C GLY A 187 35.63 37.38 -4.70
N ALA A 188 35.85 38.34 -3.80
CA ALA A 188 36.69 38.26 -2.61
C ALA A 188 35.92 37.86 -1.34
N GLY A 189 34.63 37.52 -1.49
CA GLY A 189 33.70 37.39 -0.37
C GLY A 189 33.14 38.75 0.01
N MET A 190 31.83 38.88 -0.02
CA MET A 190 31.13 40.03 0.54
C MET A 190 30.23 39.55 1.68
N THR A 191 29.86 40.47 2.57
CA THR A 191 28.80 40.23 3.54
C THR A 191 27.49 40.66 2.89
N ALA A 192 26.41 39.90 3.07
CA ALA A 192 25.07 40.33 2.66
C ALA A 192 24.15 40.48 3.87
N ALA A 193 23.22 41.41 3.79
CA ALA A 193 22.06 41.47 4.68
C ALA A 193 20.80 41.41 3.83
N VAL A 194 19.84 40.60 4.27
CA VAL A 194 18.57 40.41 3.60
C VAL A 194 17.44 40.81 4.54
N GLN A 195 16.35 41.29 3.97
CA GLN A 195 15.12 41.63 4.65
C GLN A 195 13.97 41.00 3.87
N TYR A 196 13.06 40.34 4.55
CA TYR A 196 11.90 39.71 3.95
C TYR A 196 10.76 39.58 4.95
N ASP A 197 9.54 39.53 4.41
CA ASP A 197 8.35 39.17 5.16
C ASP A 197 8.09 37.67 5.00
N VAL A 198 7.59 37.07 6.07
CA VAL A 198 7.31 35.65 6.18
C VAL A 198 5.81 35.45 6.34
N ASP A 199 5.21 34.66 5.46
CA ASP A 199 3.80 34.30 5.59
C ASP A 199 3.59 33.16 6.59
N ALA A 200 2.40 33.13 7.21
CA ALA A 200 2.02 32.05 8.11
C ALA A 200 1.76 30.77 7.31
N GLN A 201 2.40 29.67 7.70
CA GLN A 201 2.21 28.37 7.07
C GLN A 201 2.41 27.24 8.06
N THR A 202 1.66 26.15 7.90
CA THR A 202 1.91 24.89 8.59
C THR A 202 2.61 23.90 7.66
N ARG A 203 3.62 23.21 8.18
CA ARG A 203 4.44 22.26 7.43
C ARG A 203 4.64 20.98 8.22
N THR A 204 4.41 19.86 7.57
CA THR A 204 4.83 18.55 8.10
C THR A 204 6.28 18.31 7.75
N ILE A 205 7.09 18.01 8.76
CA ILE A 205 8.46 17.59 8.59
C ILE A 205 8.67 16.23 9.26
N VAL A 206 9.60 15.47 8.72
CA VAL A 206 10.08 14.25 9.36
C VAL A 206 11.42 14.58 9.98
N ILE A 207 11.49 14.52 11.31
CA ILE A 207 12.75 14.72 12.04
C ILE A 207 13.35 13.34 12.24
N GLY A 208 14.42 13.04 11.49
CA GLY A 208 15.21 11.84 11.72
C GLY A 208 15.82 11.88 13.11
N LYS A 209 15.56 10.85 13.91
CA LYS A 209 16.20 10.61 15.21
C LYS A 209 16.98 9.30 15.11
N SER A 210 17.73 8.95 16.15
CA SER A 210 18.44 7.66 16.21
C SER A 210 17.80 6.72 17.24
N ASP A 211 16.48 6.85 17.43
CA ASP A 211 15.73 6.03 18.38
C ASP A 211 15.26 4.74 17.70
N MET A 212 15.57 3.59 18.29
CA MET A 212 15.06 2.31 17.78
C MET A 212 13.54 2.23 17.93
N ILE A 213 12.86 1.86 16.84
CA ILE A 213 11.41 1.81 16.79
C ILE A 213 10.93 0.39 17.12
N TYR A 214 10.11 0.29 18.15
CA TYR A 214 9.42 -0.95 18.52
C TYR A 214 7.94 -0.85 18.19
N GLY A 215 7.34 -1.96 17.79
CA GLY A 215 5.91 -2.03 17.53
C GLY A 215 5.40 -3.45 17.32
N ALA A 216 4.11 -3.61 17.04
CA ALA A 216 3.54 -4.88 16.58
C ALA A 216 3.45 -4.86 15.05
N LEU A 217 3.70 -6.01 14.42
CA LEU A 217 3.61 -6.17 12.97
C LEU A 217 2.54 -7.21 12.65
N ARG A 218 1.66 -6.91 11.70
CA ARG A 218 0.63 -7.83 11.22
C ARG A 218 0.63 -7.90 9.71
N PHE A 219 0.61 -9.11 9.18
CA PHE A 219 0.39 -9.37 7.77
C PHE A 219 -0.93 -10.12 7.63
N LEU A 220 -1.88 -9.51 6.93
CA LEU A 220 -3.16 -10.12 6.58
C LEU A 220 -3.07 -10.65 5.15
N SER A 221 -3.21 -11.97 4.99
CA SER A 221 -3.17 -12.61 3.68
C SER A 221 -4.52 -12.52 2.97
N ASP A 222 -4.48 -12.18 1.69
CA ASP A 222 -5.60 -12.19 0.76
C ASP A 222 -5.13 -12.87 -0.54
N ASN A 223 -4.82 -14.17 -0.43
CA ASN A 223 -4.20 -14.93 -1.49
C ASN A 223 -5.25 -15.25 -2.58
N PRO A 224 -4.96 -15.01 -3.87
CA PRO A 224 -5.86 -15.37 -4.96
C PRO A 224 -5.94 -16.90 -5.16
N VAL A 225 -4.94 -17.63 -4.68
CA VAL A 225 -4.84 -19.10 -4.75
C VAL A 225 -4.17 -19.58 -3.47
N GLY A 226 -4.70 -20.64 -2.87
CA GLY A 226 -4.19 -21.27 -1.65
C GLY A 226 -4.81 -20.69 -0.37
N THR A 227 -4.67 -21.43 0.73
CA THR A 227 -5.27 -21.09 2.01
C THR A 227 -4.67 -19.81 2.60
N ASN A 228 -5.51 -18.88 3.07
CA ASN A 228 -5.07 -17.65 3.71
C ASN A 228 -4.48 -17.92 5.10
N LYS A 229 -3.34 -17.29 5.39
CA LYS A 229 -2.64 -17.40 6.67
C LYS A 229 -2.24 -16.01 7.14
N ASP A 230 -2.78 -15.57 8.26
CA ASP A 230 -2.44 -14.28 8.82
C ASP A 230 -1.29 -14.43 9.80
N TYR A 231 -0.33 -13.50 9.74
CA TYR A 231 0.86 -13.53 10.59
C TYR A 231 0.82 -12.33 11.53
N PHE A 232 0.98 -12.59 12.82
CA PHE A 232 1.01 -11.57 13.85
C PHE A 232 2.26 -11.70 14.72
N PHE A 233 3.04 -10.62 14.76
CA PHE A 233 4.22 -10.45 15.58
C PHE A 233 3.90 -9.44 16.69
N PRO A 234 3.74 -9.87 17.96
CA PRO A 234 3.31 -8.97 19.04
C PRO A 234 4.33 -7.88 19.38
N LYS A 235 5.61 -8.10 19.07
CA LYS A 235 6.67 -7.10 19.24
C LYS A 235 7.77 -7.36 18.21
N VAL A 236 8.10 -6.34 17.44
CA VAL A 236 9.25 -6.31 16.53
C VAL A 236 10.07 -5.05 16.80
N ALA A 237 11.38 -5.13 16.57
CA ALA A 237 12.23 -3.98 16.37
C ALA A 237 12.32 -3.73 14.86
N LEU A 238 11.85 -2.57 14.40
CA LEU A 238 11.87 -2.17 13.00
C LEU A 238 13.10 -1.28 12.74
N GLN A 239 13.81 -1.54 11.65
CA GLN A 239 14.98 -0.77 11.25
C GLN A 239 15.00 -0.60 9.71
N PRO A 240 15.53 0.50 9.20
CA PRO A 240 15.82 0.62 7.77
C PRO A 240 16.84 -0.45 7.37
N ASP A 241 16.71 -0.98 6.16
CA ASP A 241 17.64 -1.95 5.59
C ASP A 241 18.06 -1.51 4.19
N GLY A 242 19.32 -1.71 3.84
CA GLY A 242 19.87 -1.28 2.55
C GLY A 242 19.84 0.25 2.32
N ASP A 243 19.93 0.63 1.05
CA ASP A 243 20.01 2.01 0.59
C ASP A 243 18.66 2.51 0.09
N TYR A 244 18.33 3.78 0.39
CA TYR A 244 17.15 4.46 -0.16
C TYR A 244 17.56 5.44 -1.27
N ALA A 245 17.37 5.00 -2.53
CA ALA A 245 17.74 5.79 -3.70
C ALA A 245 16.74 6.91 -3.97
N LEU A 246 17.14 8.16 -3.69
CA LEU A 246 16.30 9.33 -3.94
C LEU A 246 16.17 9.71 -5.42
N LYS A 247 17.07 9.21 -6.28
CA LYS A 247 17.07 9.48 -7.73
C LYS A 247 17.50 8.22 -8.47
N GLY A 248 16.81 7.92 -9.56
CA GLY A 248 17.04 6.76 -10.41
C GLY A 248 15.95 6.68 -11.48
N ASP A 249 16.04 5.66 -12.33
CA ASP A 249 15.05 5.41 -13.39
C ASP A 249 13.86 4.56 -12.89
N ASP A 250 14.05 3.82 -11.78
CA ASP A 250 13.03 3.02 -11.13
C ASP A 250 12.24 3.82 -10.09
N TRP A 251 11.07 3.28 -9.70
CA TRP A 251 10.24 3.84 -8.65
C TRP A 251 10.94 3.73 -7.30
N GLN A 252 10.76 4.74 -6.44
CA GLN A 252 11.42 4.78 -5.14
C GLN A 252 10.80 3.76 -4.20
N VAL A 253 11.62 2.86 -3.66
CA VAL A 253 11.20 1.85 -2.68
C VAL A 253 11.98 2.00 -1.38
N MET A 254 11.31 1.83 -0.25
CA MET A 254 11.93 1.80 1.07
C MET A 254 12.04 0.36 1.56
N SER A 255 13.25 -0.05 1.92
CA SER A 255 13.55 -1.38 2.44
C SER A 255 13.64 -1.34 3.96
N PHE A 256 12.95 -2.26 4.61
CA PHE A 256 12.94 -2.42 6.06
C PHE A 256 13.35 -3.82 6.45
N SER A 257 14.04 -3.95 7.57
CA SER A 257 14.21 -5.21 8.26
C SER A 257 13.60 -5.15 9.65
N PHE A 258 13.15 -6.29 10.15
CA PHE A 258 12.61 -6.39 11.49
C PHE A 258 13.10 -7.64 12.21
N ARG A 259 13.17 -7.53 13.53
CA ARG A 259 13.50 -8.64 14.44
C ARG A 259 12.36 -8.86 15.41
N ALA A 260 11.79 -10.06 15.43
CA ALA A 260 10.70 -10.42 16.33
C ALA A 260 11.21 -10.70 17.74
N MET A 261 10.58 -10.06 18.73
CA MET A 261 10.94 -10.14 20.14
C MET A 261 9.76 -10.64 20.98
N LYS A 262 10.04 -11.17 22.17
CA LYS A 262 8.96 -11.50 23.11
C LYS A 262 8.42 -10.21 23.73
N LYS A 263 7.09 -10.02 23.68
CA LYS A 263 6.41 -8.88 24.31
C LYS A 263 6.39 -9.01 25.84
N ASN A 264 6.15 -10.22 26.35
CA ASN A 264 6.16 -10.57 27.76
C ASN A 264 6.40 -12.09 27.94
N SER A 265 6.34 -12.61 29.16
CA SER A 265 6.52 -14.04 29.46
C SER A 265 5.43 -14.94 28.88
N ASN A 266 4.23 -14.40 28.65
CA ASN A 266 3.03 -15.15 28.29
C ASN A 266 2.83 -15.23 26.77
N LEU A 267 3.29 -14.22 26.04
CA LEU A 267 3.17 -14.11 24.60
C LEU A 267 4.43 -14.64 23.91
N GLN A 268 4.22 -15.42 22.86
CA GLN A 268 5.29 -15.89 21.98
C GLN A 268 5.58 -14.86 20.87
N ARG A 269 6.62 -15.12 20.08
CA ARG A 269 7.16 -14.16 19.10
C ARG A 269 6.34 -14.08 17.81
N LEU A 270 5.70 -15.17 17.41
CA LEU A 270 4.92 -15.28 16.18
C LEU A 270 3.64 -16.06 16.46
N TYR A 271 2.53 -15.55 15.94
CA TYR A 271 1.24 -16.21 15.88
C TYR A 271 0.83 -16.28 14.41
N ILE A 272 0.46 -17.48 13.95
CA ILE A 272 -0.06 -17.70 12.61
C ILE A 272 -1.51 -18.14 12.78
N ASP A 273 -2.43 -17.33 12.27
CA ASP A 273 -3.84 -17.70 12.20
C ASP A 273 -4.10 -18.31 10.82
N ILE A 274 -4.61 -19.53 10.80
CA ILE A 274 -4.90 -20.23 9.55
C ILE A 274 -6.39 -20.09 9.34
N HIS A 275 -6.76 -19.40 8.27
CA HIS A 275 -8.15 -19.41 7.84
C HIS A 275 -8.41 -20.77 7.23
N ASP A 276 -9.07 -21.65 7.98
CA ASP A 276 -9.59 -22.88 7.41
C ASP A 276 -10.46 -22.53 6.20
N GLU A 277 -10.35 -23.29 5.11
CA GLU A 277 -11.08 -23.01 3.85
C GLU A 277 -12.61 -22.99 4.01
N SER A 278 -13.13 -23.34 5.20
CA SER A 278 -14.53 -23.17 5.58
C SER A 278 -14.95 -21.76 5.98
N SER A 279 -14.03 -20.84 6.26
CA SER A 279 -14.35 -19.46 6.71
C SER A 279 -13.97 -18.36 5.72
N ASN A 280 -13.14 -18.65 4.73
CA ASN A 280 -13.04 -17.78 3.56
C ASN A 280 -14.16 -18.20 2.61
N PRO A 281 -15.19 -17.38 2.30
CA PRO A 281 -15.95 -17.66 1.11
C PRO A 281 -14.92 -17.55 -0.03
N ALA A 282 -14.51 -18.70 -0.58
CA ALA A 282 -14.14 -18.75 -1.99
C ALA A 282 -15.16 -17.85 -2.72
N PRO A 283 -14.77 -17.04 -3.73
CA PRO A 283 -15.77 -16.37 -4.55
C PRO A 283 -16.75 -17.45 -4.95
N VAL A 284 -17.94 -17.46 -4.31
CA VAL A 284 -18.85 -18.59 -4.40
C VAL A 284 -19.11 -18.65 -5.89
N PRO A 285 -18.74 -19.74 -6.62
CA PRO A 285 -19.14 -19.84 -8.02
C PRO A 285 -20.63 -19.71 -7.95
N ALA A 286 -21.16 -18.58 -8.46
CA ALA A 286 -22.46 -18.09 -8.03
C ALA A 286 -23.46 -19.25 -8.20
N THR A 287 -23.97 -19.76 -7.09
CA THR A 287 -24.81 -20.96 -7.10
C THR A 287 -26.16 -20.52 -7.64
N TYR A 288 -26.30 -20.62 -8.95
CA TYR A 288 -27.54 -20.33 -9.63
C TYR A 288 -28.50 -21.50 -9.44
N THR A 289 -29.77 -21.21 -9.25
CA THR A 289 -30.84 -22.20 -9.40
C THR A 289 -31.56 -21.92 -10.70
N ILE A 290 -31.94 -22.99 -11.41
CA ILE A 290 -32.72 -22.89 -12.63
C ILE A 290 -34.02 -23.69 -12.44
N THR A 291 -35.15 -23.07 -12.75
CA THR A 291 -36.46 -23.73 -12.76
C THR A 291 -37.07 -23.63 -14.15
N SER A 292 -37.90 -24.60 -14.52
CA SER A 292 -38.59 -24.62 -15.80
C SER A 292 -40.10 -24.74 -15.60
N SER A 293 -40.85 -24.12 -16.49
CA SER A 293 -42.30 -24.16 -16.55
C SER A 293 -42.74 -24.27 -18.00
N PRO A 294 -43.13 -25.46 -18.48
CA PRO A 294 -43.80 -25.61 -19.76
C PRO A 294 -45.13 -24.86 -19.80
N ALA A 295 -45.44 -24.21 -20.92
CA ALA A 295 -46.70 -23.50 -21.15
C ALA A 295 -47.92 -24.45 -21.19
N ALA A 296 -47.69 -25.73 -21.49
CA ALA A 296 -48.69 -26.79 -21.47
C ALA A 296 -48.04 -28.14 -21.13
N THR A 297 -48.81 -29.06 -20.54
CA THR A 297 -48.39 -30.44 -20.25
C THR A 297 -48.74 -31.42 -21.39
N THR A 298 -49.51 -30.96 -22.39
CA THR A 298 -49.85 -31.70 -23.60
C THR A 298 -49.71 -30.80 -24.83
N GLY A 299 -49.38 -31.39 -25.98
CA GLY A 299 -49.24 -30.68 -27.25
C GLY A 299 -49.56 -31.58 -28.44
N ALA A 300 -49.93 -30.99 -29.58
CA ALA A 300 -50.11 -31.73 -30.82
C ALA A 300 -48.75 -32.04 -31.46
N VAL A 301 -48.60 -33.23 -32.03
CA VAL A 301 -47.37 -33.59 -32.78
C VAL A 301 -47.08 -32.55 -33.87
N GLY A 302 -45.82 -32.12 -33.96
CA GLY A 302 -45.36 -31.11 -34.91
C GLY A 302 -45.62 -29.66 -34.49
N THR A 303 -46.38 -29.41 -33.42
CA THR A 303 -46.65 -28.07 -32.89
C THR A 303 -45.77 -27.76 -31.69
N PRO A 304 -44.88 -26.74 -31.74
CA PRO A 304 -44.00 -26.42 -30.63
C PRO A 304 -44.75 -25.94 -29.36
N VAL A 305 -44.29 -26.39 -28.20
CA VAL A 305 -44.72 -25.95 -26.87
C VAL A 305 -43.61 -25.13 -26.23
N ASN A 306 -43.94 -23.92 -25.78
CA ASN A 306 -42.97 -23.04 -25.12
C ASN A 306 -42.64 -23.55 -23.71
N VAL A 307 -41.36 -23.54 -23.35
CA VAL A 307 -40.86 -23.84 -22.01
C VAL A 307 -40.09 -22.64 -21.50
N THR A 308 -40.53 -22.07 -20.38
CA THR A 308 -39.89 -20.92 -19.76
C THR A 308 -38.92 -21.40 -18.70
N PHE A 309 -37.64 -21.06 -18.84
CA PHE A 309 -36.63 -21.26 -17.81
C PHE A 309 -36.39 -19.95 -17.05
N THR A 310 -36.31 -20.03 -15.73
CA THR A 310 -36.00 -18.89 -14.85
C THR A 310 -34.72 -19.18 -14.08
N VAL A 311 -33.75 -18.26 -14.13
CA VAL A 311 -32.50 -18.35 -13.38
C VAL A 311 -32.57 -17.43 -12.17
N ARG A 312 -32.26 -17.96 -10.99
CA ARG A 312 -32.21 -17.22 -9.73
C ARG A 312 -30.86 -17.39 -9.03
N ASP A 313 -30.47 -16.41 -8.24
CA ASP A 313 -29.29 -16.48 -7.37
C ASP A 313 -29.60 -17.21 -6.05
N GLN A 314 -28.58 -17.31 -5.19
CA GLN A 314 -28.67 -17.93 -3.85
C GLN A 314 -29.64 -17.21 -2.89
N ASN A 315 -30.00 -15.96 -3.19
CA ASN A 315 -30.97 -15.15 -2.43
C ASN A 315 -32.39 -15.24 -3.04
N ASN A 316 -32.60 -16.16 -3.98
CA ASN A 316 -33.85 -16.37 -4.71
C ASN A 316 -34.27 -15.16 -5.59
N GLN A 317 -33.35 -14.26 -5.92
CA GLN A 317 -33.59 -13.15 -6.83
C GLN A 317 -33.33 -13.56 -8.28
N VAL A 318 -34.05 -12.96 -9.23
CA VAL A 318 -33.92 -13.26 -10.66
C VAL A 318 -32.65 -12.64 -11.26
N VAL A 319 -31.97 -13.38 -12.12
CA VAL A 319 -30.68 -12.95 -12.69
C VAL A 319 -30.79 -12.76 -14.20
N SER A 320 -30.61 -11.52 -14.66
CA SER A 320 -30.60 -11.14 -16.08
C SER A 320 -29.25 -11.39 -16.74
N GLY A 321 -29.24 -11.63 -18.06
CA GLY A 321 -28.03 -11.72 -18.88
C GLY A 321 -27.24 -13.04 -18.75
N LYS A 322 -27.79 -14.08 -18.13
CA LYS A 322 -27.11 -15.38 -17.96
C LYS A 322 -27.34 -16.31 -19.14
N THR A 323 -26.26 -16.85 -19.70
CA THR A 323 -26.29 -17.79 -20.82
C THR A 323 -26.68 -19.19 -20.36
N VAL A 324 -27.68 -19.77 -21.01
CA VAL A 324 -28.21 -21.11 -20.76
C VAL A 324 -28.13 -21.93 -22.05
N ASN A 325 -27.60 -23.14 -21.95
CA ASN A 325 -27.55 -24.13 -23.03
C ASN A 325 -28.70 -25.12 -22.87
N PHE A 326 -29.37 -25.46 -23.97
CA PHE A 326 -30.54 -26.33 -23.98
C PHE A 326 -30.29 -27.59 -24.78
N SER A 327 -30.75 -28.71 -24.23
CA SER A 327 -30.82 -29.99 -24.92
C SER A 327 -32.23 -30.56 -24.75
N ALA A 328 -32.70 -31.30 -25.75
CA ALA A 328 -33.97 -32.01 -25.67
C ALA A 328 -33.72 -33.52 -25.60
N ASN A 329 -34.64 -34.26 -25.02
CA ASN A 329 -34.56 -35.72 -25.00
C ASN A 329 -34.69 -36.33 -26.41
N SER A 330 -34.30 -37.60 -26.56
CA SER A 330 -34.32 -38.31 -27.84
C SER A 330 -35.69 -38.24 -28.54
N GLY A 331 -35.68 -37.86 -29.81
CA GLY A 331 -36.89 -37.66 -30.63
C GLY A 331 -37.59 -36.30 -30.45
N SER A 332 -37.06 -35.41 -29.62
CA SER A 332 -37.51 -34.01 -29.48
C SER A 332 -36.49 -33.03 -30.05
N THR A 333 -36.97 -31.85 -30.43
CA THR A 333 -36.15 -30.71 -30.86
C THR A 333 -36.42 -29.51 -29.95
N VAL A 334 -35.38 -28.76 -29.59
CA VAL A 334 -35.50 -27.49 -28.86
C VAL A 334 -34.90 -26.35 -29.68
N THR A 335 -35.56 -25.19 -29.70
CA THR A 335 -35.05 -23.99 -30.39
C THR A 335 -35.38 -22.74 -29.59
N PRO A 336 -34.42 -21.83 -29.34
CA PRO A 336 -32.99 -21.95 -29.63
C PRO A 336 -32.26 -22.97 -28.71
N THR A 337 -31.10 -23.46 -29.14
CA THR A 337 -30.26 -24.38 -28.34
C THR A 337 -29.38 -23.66 -27.31
N THR A 338 -29.25 -22.33 -27.41
CA THR A 338 -28.57 -21.47 -26.44
C THR A 338 -29.25 -20.10 -26.39
N GLY A 339 -29.16 -19.40 -25.25
CA GLY A 339 -29.58 -18.00 -25.17
C GLY A 339 -29.38 -17.40 -23.78
N SER A 340 -29.59 -16.09 -23.66
CA SER A 340 -29.39 -15.35 -22.40
C SER A 340 -30.72 -14.98 -21.74
N THR A 341 -30.76 -14.94 -20.41
CA THR A 341 -31.95 -14.51 -19.65
C THR A 341 -32.25 -13.01 -19.83
N ASN A 342 -33.54 -12.66 -19.85
CA ASN A 342 -34.02 -11.28 -19.93
C ASN A 342 -34.00 -10.58 -18.55
N ALA A 343 -34.49 -9.33 -18.49
CA ALA A 343 -34.55 -8.53 -17.25
C ALA A 343 -35.33 -9.18 -16.09
N SER A 344 -36.20 -10.15 -16.37
CA SER A 344 -36.93 -10.94 -15.37
C SER A 344 -36.25 -12.27 -15.03
N GLY A 345 -35.01 -12.48 -15.49
CA GLY A 345 -34.25 -13.71 -15.33
C GLY A 345 -34.79 -14.89 -16.12
N GLN A 346 -35.57 -14.63 -17.17
CA GLN A 346 -36.28 -15.66 -17.94
C GLN A 346 -35.73 -15.83 -19.35
N ILE A 347 -35.83 -17.06 -19.85
CA ILE A 347 -35.60 -17.41 -21.25
C ILE A 347 -36.64 -18.43 -21.68
N VAL A 348 -37.21 -18.24 -22.88
CA VAL A 348 -38.25 -19.11 -23.43
C VAL A 348 -37.68 -19.87 -24.61
N VAL A 349 -37.90 -21.19 -24.63
CA VAL A 349 -37.50 -22.08 -25.72
C VAL A 349 -38.69 -22.88 -26.23
N ALA A 350 -38.70 -23.20 -27.52
CA ALA A 350 -39.75 -23.98 -28.14
C ALA A 350 -39.33 -25.46 -28.17
N LEU A 351 -40.06 -26.31 -27.45
CA LEU A 351 -39.94 -27.78 -27.47
C LEU A 351 -40.92 -28.35 -28.50
N ASN A 352 -40.45 -29.17 -29.43
CA ASN A 352 -41.29 -29.84 -30.42
C ASN A 352 -40.93 -31.32 -30.56
N ARG A 353 -41.88 -32.14 -31.02
CA ARG A 353 -41.68 -33.55 -31.39
C ARG A 353 -42.42 -33.86 -32.69
N ALA A 354 -41.76 -34.59 -33.59
CA ALA A 354 -42.33 -35.00 -34.89
C ALA A 354 -43.15 -36.29 -34.83
N ALA A 355 -43.15 -36.99 -33.68
CA ALA A 355 -43.93 -38.19 -33.44
C ALA A 355 -44.51 -38.18 -32.02
N ALA A 356 -45.60 -38.92 -31.81
CA ALA A 356 -46.23 -39.07 -30.50
C ALA A 356 -45.23 -39.60 -29.46
N GLY A 357 -45.30 -39.06 -28.24
CA GLY A 357 -44.41 -39.43 -27.14
C GLY A 357 -44.12 -38.28 -26.18
N SER A 358 -43.27 -38.53 -25.20
CA SER A 358 -42.92 -37.57 -24.15
C SER A 358 -41.69 -36.73 -24.53
N GLY A 359 -41.81 -35.41 -24.46
CA GLY A 359 -40.72 -34.45 -24.67
C GLY A 359 -40.29 -33.77 -23.38
N THR A 360 -38.99 -33.61 -23.18
CA THR A 360 -38.38 -32.82 -22.09
C THR A 360 -37.26 -31.94 -22.63
N VAL A 361 -37.04 -30.79 -21.98
CA VAL A 361 -35.89 -29.91 -22.23
C VAL A 361 -35.04 -29.82 -20.97
N THR A 362 -33.74 -30.01 -21.12
CA THR A 362 -32.75 -29.77 -20.07
C THR A 362 -32.01 -28.47 -20.38
N GLY A 363 -32.11 -27.50 -19.47
CA GLY A 363 -31.36 -26.24 -19.51
C GLY A 363 -30.20 -26.28 -18.52
N THR A 364 -29.01 -25.90 -18.96
CA THR A 364 -27.78 -25.81 -18.15
C THR A 364 -27.22 -24.40 -18.22
N VAL A 365 -27.08 -23.73 -17.07
CA VAL A 365 -26.45 -22.40 -16.97
C VAL A 365 -24.94 -22.56 -17.18
N GLN A 366 -24.37 -21.80 -18.12
CA GLN A 366 -22.95 -21.90 -18.48
C GLN A 366 -22.03 -21.52 -17.32
N ASP A 367 -22.48 -20.58 -16.48
CA ASP A 367 -21.81 -20.09 -15.29
C ASP A 367 -22.36 -20.85 -14.08
N GLY A 368 -21.53 -21.56 -13.32
CA GLY A 368 -21.93 -22.36 -12.14
C GLY A 368 -22.56 -23.74 -12.41
N GLY A 369 -22.85 -24.11 -13.66
CA GLY A 369 -23.23 -25.49 -14.06
C GLY A 369 -24.62 -25.97 -13.63
N ALA A 370 -25.46 -25.08 -13.08
CA ALA A 370 -26.80 -25.42 -12.61
C ALA A 370 -27.67 -25.95 -13.77
N THR A 371 -28.30 -27.10 -13.55
CA THR A 371 -29.09 -27.79 -14.58
C THR A 371 -30.51 -28.10 -14.10
N ASN A 372 -31.50 -27.92 -14.96
CA ASN A 372 -32.87 -28.32 -14.70
C ASN A 372 -33.50 -28.97 -15.95
N THR A 373 -34.17 -30.10 -15.74
CA THR A 373 -34.95 -30.75 -16.77
C THR A 373 -36.42 -30.45 -16.55
N SER A 374 -37.11 -30.04 -17.61
CA SER A 374 -38.52 -29.72 -17.57
C SER A 374 -39.38 -30.92 -17.21
N THR A 375 -40.56 -30.64 -16.67
CA THR A 375 -41.62 -31.64 -16.65
C THR A 375 -41.92 -32.13 -18.06
N ALA A 376 -42.33 -33.39 -18.16
CA ALA A 376 -42.65 -34.04 -19.42
C ALA A 376 -43.87 -33.39 -20.08
N VAL A 377 -43.74 -33.02 -21.36
CA VAL A 377 -44.86 -32.62 -22.22
C VAL A 377 -45.23 -33.82 -23.09
N THR A 378 -46.49 -34.25 -23.03
CA THR A 378 -46.98 -35.37 -23.85
C THR A 378 -47.45 -34.86 -25.20
N PHE A 379 -46.80 -35.31 -26.28
CA PHE A 379 -47.21 -35.04 -27.65
C PHE A 379 -48.07 -36.19 -28.16
N SER A 380 -49.30 -35.88 -28.59
CA SER A 380 -50.27 -36.85 -29.10
C SER A 380 -50.88 -36.43 -30.42
#